data_AF-A0A9N9P147-F1
#
_entry.id   AF-A0A9N9P147-F1
#
_cell.length_a   1.000
_cell.length_b   1.000
_cell.length_c   1.000
_cell.angle_alpha   90.00
_cell.angle_beta   90.00
_cell.angle_gamma   90.00
#
_symmetry.space_group_name_H-M   'P 1'
#
loop_
_entity.id
_entity.type
_entity.pdbx_description
1 polymer ?
#
loop_
_entity_poly.entity_id
_entity_poly.type
_entity_poly.pdbx_seq_one_letter_code
_entity_poly.pdbx_strand_id
1 'polypeptide(L)' 'KDTSFDVIKKRREKYQYYKNKFDIALALYDWEINNSNFINSFNTLVMPFLNEIGKCEEALR' A
#
# COMPACT_ATOMS: atom_id res chain seq x y z
N LYS A 1 11.25 -9.37 25.08
CA LYS A 1 11.44 -10.18 23.86
C LYS A 1 10.09 -10.22 23.16
N ASP A 2 9.89 -9.49 22.06
CA ASP A 2 8.67 -9.66 21.26
C ASP A 2 8.57 -11.12 20.83
N THR A 3 7.40 -11.73 21.03
CA THR A 3 7.16 -13.10 20.57
C THR A 3 7.00 -13.08 19.04
N SER A 4 7.27 -14.19 18.34
CA SER A 4 7.11 -14.22 16.86
C SER A 4 5.68 -13.88 16.43
N PHE A 5 4.70 -14.15 17.30
CA PHE A 5 3.31 -13.76 17.12
C PHE A 5 3.11 -12.23 17.06
N ASP A 6 3.74 -11.48 17.96
CA ASP A 6 3.66 -10.02 17.98
C ASP A 6 4.25 -9.39 16.70
N VAL A 7 5.34 -9.98 16.20
CA VAL A 7 5.98 -9.54 14.95
C VAL A 7 5.09 -9.81 13.74
N ILE A 8 4.48 -10.98 13.65
CA ILE A 8 3.56 -11.34 12.56
C ILE A 8 2.31 -10.45 12.61
N LYS A 9 1.75 -10.21 13.80
CA LYS A 9 0.58 -9.34 13.97
C LYS A 9 0.87 -7.92 13.50
N LYS A 10 1.97 -7.30 13.97
CA LYS A 10 2.40 -5.96 13.53
C LYS A 10 2.62 -5.88 12.01
N ARG A 11 3.18 -6.93 11.39
CA ARG A 11 3.35 -7.01 9.94
C ARG A 11 2.03 -7.08 9.18
N ARG A 12 1.04 -7.83 9.68
CA ARG A 12 -0.31 -7.88 9.08
C ARG A 12 -1.04 -6.55 9.20
N GLU A 13 -0.95 -5.88 10.34
CA GLU A 13 -1.52 -4.54 10.53
C GLU A 13 -0.89 -3.53 9.56
N LYS A 14 0.45 -3.57 9.41
CA LYS A 14 1.17 -2.75 8.44
C LYS A 14 0.73 -3.04 7.00
N TYR A 15 0.59 -4.31 6.62
CA TYR A 15 0.07 -4.71 5.31
C TYR A 15 -1.32 -4.13 5.05
N GLN A 16 -2.25 -4.31 5.99
CA GLN A 16 -3.62 -3.79 5.87
C GLN A 16 -3.64 -2.27 5.75
N TYR A 17 -2.78 -1.57 6.50
CA TYR A 17 -2.66 -0.11 6.41
C TYR A 17 -2.26 0.35 5.00
N TYR A 18 -1.18 -0.20 4.43
CA TYR A 18 -0.73 0.20 3.10
C TYR A 18 -1.69 -0.24 1.99
N LYS A 19 -2.32 -1.41 2.14
CA LYS A 19 -3.36 -1.87 1.21
C LYS A 19 -4.54 -0.91 1.17
N ASN A 20 -5.05 -0.50 2.33
CA ASN A 20 -6.13 0.50 2.40
C ASN A 20 -5.73 1.84 1.76
N LYS A 21 -4.48 2.29 1.97
CA LYS A 21 -3.96 3.51 1.31
C LYS A 21 -3.91 3.38 -0.21
N PHE A 22 -3.52 2.21 -0.70
CA PHE A 22 -3.51 1.91 -2.13
C PHE A 22 -4.94 1.87 -2.71
N ASP A 23 -5.89 1.25 -2.02
CA ASP A 23 -7.29 1.18 -2.44
C ASP A 23 -7.92 2.59 -2.54
N ILE A 24 -7.64 3.47 -1.57
CA ILE A 24 -8.06 4.88 -1.62
C ILE A 24 -7.43 5.60 -2.81
N ALA A 25 -6.15 5.35 -3.10
CA ALA A 25 -5.48 5.94 -4.24
C ALA A 25 -6.11 5.48 -5.57
N LEU A 26 -6.45 4.20 -5.70
CA LEU A 26 -7.18 3.69 -6.87
C LEU A 26 -8.55 4.37 -7.02
N ALA A 27 -9.31 4.54 -5.94
CA ALA A 27 -10.58 5.26 -6.00
C ALA A 27 -10.40 6.72 -6.46
N LEU A 28 -9.33 7.38 -6.05
CA LEU A 28 -8.97 8.73 -6.53
C LEU A 28 -8.59 8.73 -8.02
N TYR A 29 -7.89 7.70 -8.48
CA TYR A 29 -7.55 7.53 -9.89
C TYR A 29 -8.79 7.40 -10.76
N ASP A 30 -9.75 6.58 -10.36
CA ASP A 30 -11.01 6.42 -11.08
C ASP A 30 -11.80 7.74 -11.12
N TRP A 31 -11.74 8.53 -10.05
CA TRP A 31 -12.37 9.86 -10.00
C TRP A 31 -11.67 10.88 -10.91
N GLU A 32 -10.34 10.82 -11.03
CA GLU A 32 -9.50 11.74 -11.81
C GLU A 32 -9.13 11.19 -13.20
N ILE A 33 -9.86 10.20 -13.73
CA ILE A 33 -9.49 9.50 -14.98
C ILE A 33 -9.44 10.41 -16.22
N ASN A 34 -10.02 11.61 -16.15
CA ASN A 34 -9.95 12.60 -17.24
C ASN A 34 -8.88 13.68 -17.01
N ASN A 35 -8.16 13.62 -15.89
CA ASN A 35 -7.09 14.55 -15.54
C ASN A 35 -5.73 13.94 -15.90
N SER A 36 -5.24 14.27 -17.10
CA SER A 36 -3.99 13.73 -17.63
C SER A 36 -2.78 14.01 -16.73
N ASN A 37 -2.75 15.14 -16.02
CA ASN A 37 -1.68 15.45 -15.09
C ASN A 37 -1.70 14.54 -13.86
N PHE A 38 -2.90 14.24 -13.36
CA PHE A 38 -3.08 13.30 -12.25
C PHE A 38 -2.66 11.88 -12.68
N ILE A 39 -3.16 11.39 -13.82
CA ILE A 39 -2.82 10.06 -14.36
C ILE A 39 -1.30 9.91 -14.50
N ASN A 40 -0.63 10.90 -15.10
CA ASN A 40 0.82 10.87 -15.29
C ASN A 40 1.59 10.84 -13.95
N SER A 41 1.02 11.43 -12.90
CA SER A 41 1.63 11.50 -11.56
C SER A 41 1.23 10.34 -10.64
N PHE A 42 0.23 9.55 -11.02
CA PHE A 42 -0.37 8.54 -10.15
C PHE A 42 0.61 7.45 -9.74
N ASN A 43 1.46 6.99 -10.68
CA ASN A 43 2.49 5.99 -10.39
C ASN A 43 3.43 6.44 -9.26
N THR A 44 3.86 7.70 -9.27
CA THR A 44 4.70 8.28 -8.22
C THR A 44 3.98 8.29 -6.87
N LEU A 45 2.66 8.50 -6.88
CA LEU A 45 1.83 8.51 -5.66
C LEU A 45 1.69 7.10 -5.05
N VAL A 46 1.50 6.06 -5.86
CA VAL A 46 1.22 4.70 -5.37
C VAL A 46 2.46 3.81 -5.18
N MET A 47 3.58 4.11 -5.84
CA MET A 47 4.80 3.31 -5.77
C MET A 47 5.32 3.06 -4.34
N PRO A 48 5.28 4.04 -3.40
CA PRO A 48 5.65 3.78 -2.01
C PRO A 48 4.76 2.74 -1.32
N PHE A 49 3.46 2.73 -1.62
CA PHE A 49 2.52 1.78 -1.03
C PHE A 49 2.76 0.37 -1.56
N LEU A 50 2.94 0.23 -2.89
CA LEU A 50 3.26 -1.05 -3.51
C LEU A 50 4.56 -1.66 -2.97
N ASN A 51 5.60 -0.83 -2.77
CA ASN A 51 6.86 -1.28 -2.17
C ASN A 51 6.67 -1.80 -0.74
N GLU A 52 5.93 -1.08 0.11
CA GLU A 52 5.70 -1.51 1.49
C GLU A 52 4.79 -2.74 1.59
N ILE A 53 3.79 -2.85 0.70
CA ILE A 53 2.96 -4.05 0.56
C ILE A 53 3.84 -5.25 0.21
N GLY A 54 4.67 -5.15 -0.82
CA GLY A 54 5.57 -6.23 -1.25
C GLY A 54 6.55 -6.66 -0.15
N LYS A 55 7.15 -5.70 0.57
CA LYS A 55 7.99 -6.01 1.74
C LYS A 55 7.21 -6.75 2.83
N CYS A 56 5.96 -6.37 3.08
CA CYS A 56 5.13 -7.05 4.08
C CYS A 56 4.75 -8.47 3.63
N GLU A 57 4.48 -8.68 2.34
CA GLU A 57 4.17 -10.00 1.77
C GLU A 57 5.37 -10.94 1.83
N GLU A 58 6.56 -10.48 1.43
CA GLU A 58 7.81 -11.24 1.54
C GLU A 58 8.11 -11.63 2.99
N ALA A 59 7.87 -10.69 3.90
CA ALA A 59 8.06 -10.83 5.32
C ALA A 59 7.04 -11.74 6.05
N LEU A 60 5.92 -12.08 5.39
CA LEU A 60 4.86 -12.95 5.91
C LEU A 60 4.81 -14.33 5.22
N ARG A 61 5.64 -14.53 4.19
CA ARG A 61 5.79 -15.78 3.44
C ARG A 61 6.63 -16.79 4.21
#